data_AF-A0A7X7I6E3-F1
#
_entry.id   AF-A0A7X7I6E3-F1
#
_cell.length_a   1.000
_cell.length_b   1.000
_cell.length_c   1.000
_cell.angle_alpha   90.00
_cell.angle_beta   90.00
_cell.angle_gamma   90.00
#
_symmetry.space_group_name_H-M   'P 1'
#
loop_
_entity.id
_entity.type
_entity.pdbx_description
1 polymer ?
#
loop_
_entity_poly.entity_id
_entity_poly.type
_entity_poly.pdbx_seq_one_letter_code
_entity_poly.pdbx_strand_id
1 'polypeptide(L)'
;MPSVLDRFLKYIRIPSQAAHDAGKVPSTPGQMTLARELGEELKSLGLADVVVDEHAYVTATLPGNTKGAPVIAFMAHLDTALEVTDDTVRPRLVENYDGGEIILNEADGVVLSPSTFPEMLLYKGETLVVTDGTTLLGADDKAGIAEIMAALEIMIAR
;
A
#
# COMPACT_ATOMS: atom_id res chain seq x y z
N MET A 1 8.80 -15.95 4.37
CA MET A 1 8.81 -14.49 4.17
C MET A 1 7.57 -14.15 3.36
N PRO A 2 6.68 -13.31 3.88
CA PRO A 2 5.52 -12.84 3.12
C PRO A 2 6.00 -12.10 1.87
N SER A 3 5.28 -12.27 0.76
CA SER A 3 5.57 -11.57 -0.49
C SER A 3 5.16 -10.08 -0.41
N VAL A 4 5.63 -9.28 -1.37
CA VAL A 4 5.12 -7.90 -1.57
C VAL A 4 3.59 -7.91 -1.69
N LEU A 5 3.03 -8.91 -2.40
CA LEU A 5 1.59 -9.05 -2.55
C LEU A 5 0.89 -9.32 -1.22
N ASP A 6 1.43 -10.20 -0.37
CA ASP A 6 0.84 -10.48 0.95
C ASP A 6 0.80 -9.22 1.83
N ARG A 7 1.89 -8.42 1.80
CA ARG A 7 1.98 -7.12 2.50
C ARG A 7 0.96 -6.13 1.96
N PHE A 8 0.92 -5.98 0.65
CA PHE A 8 -0.01 -5.07 -0.02
C PHE A 8 -1.46 -5.41 0.33
N LEU A 9 -1.86 -6.68 0.19
CA LEU A 9 -3.22 -7.15 0.51
C LEU A 9 -3.57 -6.98 1.99
N LYS A 10 -2.60 -7.04 2.89
CA LYS A 10 -2.79 -6.76 4.32
C LYS A 10 -3.02 -5.26 4.56
N TYR A 11 -2.19 -4.39 3.99
CA TYR A 11 -2.25 -2.95 4.26
C TYR A 11 -3.50 -2.29 3.66
N ILE A 12 -3.92 -2.68 2.45
CA ILE A 12 -5.12 -2.09 1.82
C ILE A 12 -6.41 -2.40 2.58
N ARG A 13 -6.41 -3.43 3.44
CA ARG A 13 -7.55 -3.77 4.30
C ARG A 13 -7.63 -2.94 5.58
N ILE A 14 -6.65 -2.09 5.84
CA ILE A 14 -6.65 -1.14 6.96
C ILE A 14 -7.12 0.21 6.38
N PRO A 15 -8.35 0.67 6.68
CA PRO A 15 -8.81 1.97 6.22
C PRO A 15 -7.90 3.07 6.76
N SER A 16 -7.49 3.98 5.90
CA SER A 16 -6.59 5.09 6.25
C SER A 16 -6.89 6.37 5.49
N GLN A 17 -8.07 6.47 4.86
CA GLN A 17 -8.51 7.66 4.14
C GLN A 17 -8.28 8.95 4.94
N ALA A 18 -7.78 9.98 4.26
CA ALA A 18 -7.62 11.30 4.86
C ALA A 18 -8.98 11.91 5.25
N ALA A 19 -8.95 13.04 5.93
CA ALA A 19 -10.15 13.84 6.14
C ALA A 19 -9.83 15.33 5.98
N HIS A 20 -10.69 16.05 5.26
CA HIS A 20 -10.64 17.51 5.21
C HIS A 20 -10.84 18.11 6.61
N ASP A 21 -10.19 19.23 6.87
CA ASP A 21 -10.43 20.10 8.03
C ASP A 21 -10.39 19.41 9.40
N ALA A 22 -9.63 18.31 9.53
CA ALA A 22 -9.57 17.53 10.76
C ALA A 22 -8.97 18.31 11.95
N GLY A 23 -8.20 19.39 11.69
CA GLY A 23 -7.56 20.22 12.72
C GLY A 23 -6.51 19.50 13.56
N LYS A 24 -6.13 18.28 13.17
CA LYS A 24 -5.19 17.39 13.87
C LYS A 24 -4.44 16.52 12.86
N VAL A 25 -3.30 15.98 13.30
CA VAL A 25 -2.49 15.01 12.54
C VAL A 25 -2.28 13.77 13.42
N PRO A 26 -2.57 12.55 12.94
CA PRO A 26 -3.20 12.25 11.65
C PRO A 26 -4.65 12.70 11.58
N SER A 27 -5.18 12.95 10.37
CA SER A 27 -6.55 13.43 10.18
C SER A 27 -7.60 12.39 10.61
N THR A 28 -7.29 11.10 10.42
CA THR A 28 -8.20 9.99 10.76
C THR A 28 -7.50 8.94 11.65
N PRO A 29 -8.25 8.24 12.53
CA PRO A 29 -7.67 7.18 13.37
C PRO A 29 -7.10 5.99 12.59
N GLY A 30 -7.58 5.77 11.37
CA GLY A 30 -7.12 4.69 10.49
C GLY A 30 -5.64 4.80 10.13
N GLN A 31 -5.16 6.03 9.89
CA GLN A 31 -3.73 6.31 9.63
C GLN A 31 -2.85 5.89 10.81
N MET A 32 -3.27 6.19 12.05
CA MET A 32 -2.56 5.74 13.26
C MET A 32 -2.60 4.21 13.43
N THR A 33 -3.68 3.56 12.97
CA THR A 33 -3.78 2.10 13.00
C THR A 33 -2.77 1.47 12.06
N LEU A 34 -2.69 1.96 10.81
CA LEU A 34 -1.69 1.51 9.84
C LEU A 34 -0.27 1.82 10.33
N ALA A 35 -0.02 3.02 10.87
CA ALA A 35 1.29 3.41 11.39
C ALA A 35 1.82 2.45 12.47
N ARG A 36 0.95 2.03 13.40
CA ARG A 36 1.31 1.06 14.45
C ARG A 36 1.60 -0.33 13.88
N GLU A 37 0.80 -0.78 12.92
CA GLU A 37 1.04 -2.06 12.24
C GLU A 37 2.44 -2.08 11.58
N LEU A 38 2.78 -1.02 10.86
CA LEU A 38 4.08 -0.87 10.21
C LEU A 38 5.22 -0.78 11.23
N GLY A 39 5.04 -0.03 12.31
CA GLY A 39 6.04 0.07 13.38
C GLY A 39 6.35 -1.28 14.03
N GLU A 40 5.34 -2.10 14.33
CA GLU A 40 5.55 -3.45 14.87
C GLU A 40 6.21 -4.38 13.86
N GLU A 41 5.87 -4.24 12.58
CA GLU A 41 6.49 -5.03 11.51
C GLU A 41 7.96 -4.65 11.30
N LEU A 42 8.31 -3.36 11.29
CA LEU A 42 9.70 -2.87 11.22
C LEU A 42 10.55 -3.32 12.41
N LYS A 43 9.98 -3.31 13.63
CA LYS A 43 10.64 -3.88 14.82
C LYS A 43 10.87 -5.38 14.66
N SER A 44 9.88 -6.10 14.15
CA SER A 44 9.96 -7.55 13.94
C SER A 44 11.00 -7.92 12.89
N LEU A 45 11.24 -7.06 11.89
CA LEU A 45 12.33 -7.19 10.92
C LEU A 45 13.71 -6.88 11.51
N GLY A 46 13.78 -6.30 12.72
CA GLY A 46 15.04 -6.00 13.40
C GLY A 46 15.68 -4.66 13.04
N LEU A 47 14.89 -3.71 12.52
CA LEU A 47 15.40 -2.36 12.25
C LEU A 47 15.71 -1.60 13.56
N ALA A 48 16.66 -0.67 13.47
CA ALA A 48 17.02 0.23 14.55
C ALA A 48 16.13 1.48 14.56
N ASP A 49 16.10 2.17 15.71
CA ASP A 49 15.45 3.48 15.87
C ASP A 49 13.98 3.53 15.40
N VAL A 50 13.23 2.44 15.59
CA VAL A 50 11.83 2.37 15.15
C VAL A 50 10.96 3.26 16.04
N VAL A 51 10.36 4.28 15.43
CA VAL A 51 9.47 5.24 16.10
C VAL A 51 8.13 5.30 15.38
N VAL A 52 7.05 5.31 16.16
CA VAL A 52 5.71 5.73 15.73
C VAL A 52 5.29 6.84 16.68
N ASP A 53 5.26 8.07 16.20
CA ASP A 53 4.94 9.23 17.05
C ASP A 53 3.43 9.50 17.17
N GLU A 54 3.04 10.49 17.96
CA GLU A 54 1.64 10.89 18.15
C GLU A 54 0.95 11.40 16.87
N HIS A 55 1.74 11.75 15.85
CA HIS A 55 1.29 12.27 14.55
C HIS A 55 1.31 11.21 13.45
N ALA A 56 1.51 9.94 13.80
CA ALA A 56 1.57 8.80 12.90
C ALA A 56 2.75 8.84 11.90
N TYR A 57 3.82 9.58 12.19
CA TYR A 57 5.06 9.41 11.46
C TYR A 57 5.73 8.11 11.91
N VAL A 58 6.01 7.24 10.93
CA VAL A 58 6.74 6.00 11.14
C VAL A 58 8.14 6.17 10.58
N THR A 59 9.15 6.01 11.42
CA THR A 59 10.56 6.04 11.01
C THR A 59 11.30 4.83 11.54
N ALA A 60 12.29 4.37 10.79
CA ALA A 60 13.17 3.28 11.15
C ALA A 60 14.48 3.37 10.37
N THR A 61 15.55 2.80 10.91
CA THR A 61 16.88 2.81 10.31
C THR A 61 17.35 1.38 10.05
N LEU A 62 17.74 1.09 8.81
CA LEU A 62 18.59 -0.06 8.49
C LEU A 62 20.06 0.40 8.60
N PRO A 63 20.86 -0.14 9.53
CA PRO A 63 22.26 0.26 9.66
C PRO A 63 23.04 0.00 8.37
N GLY A 64 23.87 0.96 7.96
CA GLY A 64 24.71 0.81 6.79
C GLY A 64 25.75 -0.30 6.95
N ASN A 65 25.96 -1.07 5.89
CA ASN A 65 26.97 -2.15 5.84
C ASN A 65 28.30 -1.70 5.21
N THR A 66 28.38 -0.44 4.74
CA THR A 66 29.54 0.10 4.02
C THR A 66 29.98 1.42 4.64
N LYS A 67 31.25 1.51 5.03
CA LYS A 67 31.81 2.71 5.66
C LYS A 67 31.89 3.86 4.65
N GLY A 68 31.39 5.03 5.04
CA GLY A 68 31.47 6.26 4.22
C GLY A 68 30.44 6.36 3.10
N ALA A 69 29.49 5.43 3.02
CA ALA A 69 28.34 5.57 2.13
C ALA A 69 27.39 6.67 2.64
N PRO A 70 26.72 7.42 1.73
CA PRO A 70 25.73 8.42 2.13
C PRO A 70 24.46 7.76 2.68
N VAL A 71 23.77 8.46 3.57
CA VAL A 71 22.42 8.08 4.01
C VAL A 71 21.43 8.41 2.90
N ILE A 72 20.52 7.48 2.62
CA ILE A 72 19.39 7.65 1.71
C ILE A 72 18.08 7.36 2.46
N ALA A 73 16.97 7.90 1.96
CA ALA A 73 15.64 7.68 2.53
C ALA A 73 14.68 7.19 1.45
N PHE A 74 13.87 6.20 1.80
CA PHE A 74 12.69 5.79 1.04
C PHE A 74 11.47 6.23 1.83
N MET A 75 10.50 6.84 1.16
CA MET A 75 9.31 7.43 1.78
C MET A 75 8.07 7.00 1.02
N ALA A 76 7.01 6.74 1.76
CA ALA A 76 5.67 6.47 1.27
C ALA A 76 4.66 7.12 2.23
N HIS A 77 3.44 7.40 1.76
CA HIS A 77 2.39 8.00 2.59
C HIS A 77 1.36 6.97 3.06
N LEU A 78 0.69 7.24 4.18
CA LEU A 78 -0.18 6.27 4.86
C LEU A 78 -1.63 6.32 4.38
N ASP A 79 -2.08 7.49 3.92
CA ASP A 79 -3.46 7.77 3.66
C ASP A 79 -3.92 7.31 2.28
N THR A 80 -5.23 7.30 2.10
CA THR A 80 -5.85 7.12 0.79
C THR A 80 -6.66 8.37 0.45
N ALA A 81 -6.86 8.57 -0.84
CA ALA A 81 -7.50 9.75 -1.40
C ALA A 81 -8.98 9.89 -0.96
N LEU A 82 -9.53 11.10 -1.03
CA LEU A 82 -10.82 11.48 -0.44
C LEU A 82 -12.03 11.17 -1.35
N GLU A 83 -11.78 10.93 -2.62
CA GLU A 83 -12.79 10.88 -3.69
C GLU A 83 -13.71 9.67 -3.58
N VAL A 84 -13.21 8.55 -3.05
CA VAL A 84 -13.96 7.30 -2.87
C VAL A 84 -13.52 6.63 -1.57
N THR A 85 -14.44 6.03 -0.82
CA THR A 85 -14.14 5.37 0.46
C THR A 85 -13.13 4.22 0.34
N ASP A 86 -12.40 3.95 1.44
CA ASP A 86 -11.52 2.78 1.63
C ASP A 86 -11.94 1.88 2.81
N ASP A 87 -13.16 2.06 3.32
CA ASP A 87 -13.65 1.39 4.54
C ASP A 87 -13.76 -0.14 4.43
N THR A 88 -13.97 -0.66 3.21
CA THR A 88 -14.35 -2.04 2.97
C THR A 88 -13.68 -2.61 1.72
N VAL A 89 -12.41 -2.26 1.47
CA VAL A 89 -11.66 -2.72 0.30
C VAL A 89 -11.70 -4.26 0.20
N ARG A 90 -12.29 -4.77 -0.89
CA ARG A 90 -12.33 -6.19 -1.25
C ARG A 90 -11.46 -6.43 -2.48
N PRO A 91 -10.14 -6.65 -2.29
CA PRO A 91 -9.27 -6.88 -3.42
C PRO A 91 -9.57 -8.23 -4.06
N ARG A 92 -9.51 -8.27 -5.40
CA ARG A 92 -9.59 -9.49 -6.20
C ARG A 92 -8.36 -9.59 -7.10
N LEU A 93 -7.84 -10.80 -7.23
CA LEU A 93 -6.75 -11.09 -8.17
C LEU A 93 -7.33 -11.50 -9.52
N VAL A 94 -6.79 -10.94 -10.59
CA VAL A 94 -7.01 -11.35 -11.98
C VAL A 94 -5.68 -11.87 -12.49
N GLU A 95 -5.47 -13.18 -12.40
CA GLU A 95 -4.25 -13.83 -12.85
C GLU A 95 -4.23 -13.99 -14.37
N ASN A 96 -3.04 -13.90 -14.96
CA ASN A 96 -2.83 -14.05 -16.42
C ASN A 96 -3.80 -13.19 -17.24
N TYR A 97 -3.90 -11.90 -16.90
CA TYR A 97 -4.83 -10.98 -17.52
C TYR A 97 -4.76 -11.06 -19.06
N ASP A 98 -5.90 -11.31 -19.70
CA ASP A 98 -5.96 -11.63 -21.13
C ASP A 98 -6.03 -10.39 -22.05
N GLY A 99 -6.21 -9.21 -21.45
CA GLY A 99 -6.42 -7.96 -22.17
C GLY A 99 -7.89 -7.62 -22.42
N GLY A 100 -8.83 -8.39 -21.87
CA GLY A 100 -10.26 -8.16 -21.95
C GLY A 100 -10.80 -7.21 -20.88
N GLU A 101 -12.11 -7.07 -20.84
CA GLU A 101 -12.76 -6.28 -19.80
C GLU A 101 -12.79 -7.03 -18.46
N ILE A 102 -12.66 -6.29 -17.36
CA ILE A 102 -12.77 -6.81 -16.01
C ILE A 102 -14.03 -6.23 -15.38
N ILE A 103 -15.05 -7.07 -15.19
CA ILE A 103 -16.24 -6.67 -14.46
C ILE A 103 -15.87 -6.57 -12.97
N LEU A 104 -15.96 -5.37 -12.41
CA LEU A 104 -15.67 -5.11 -11.01
C LEU A 104 -16.94 -5.33 -10.17
N ASN A 105 -18.08 -4.82 -10.65
CA ASN A 105 -19.38 -4.94 -10.01
C ASN A 105 -20.48 -5.14 -11.06
N GLU A 106 -21.07 -6.33 -11.12
CA GLU A 106 -22.18 -6.61 -12.05
C GLU A 106 -23.45 -5.84 -11.71
N ALA A 107 -23.78 -5.68 -10.41
CA ALA A 107 -25.01 -5.06 -9.97
C ALA A 107 -25.06 -3.56 -10.30
N ASP A 108 -23.91 -2.89 -10.19
CA ASP A 108 -23.76 -1.46 -10.46
C ASP A 108 -23.21 -1.18 -11.87
N GLY A 109 -22.96 -2.22 -12.67
CA GLY A 109 -22.43 -2.09 -14.03
C GLY A 109 -21.02 -1.50 -14.12
N VAL A 110 -20.19 -1.69 -13.08
CA VAL A 110 -18.83 -1.14 -13.02
C VAL A 110 -17.87 -2.09 -13.73
N VAL A 111 -17.27 -1.60 -14.81
CA VAL A 111 -16.34 -2.36 -15.66
C VAL A 111 -15.04 -1.58 -15.85
N LEU A 112 -13.92 -2.25 -15.61
CA LEU A 112 -12.59 -1.77 -15.95
C LEU A 112 -12.24 -2.31 -17.35
N SER A 113 -12.17 -1.41 -18.35
CA SER A 113 -12.08 -1.79 -19.76
C SER A 113 -10.89 -1.13 -20.46
N PRO A 114 -10.17 -1.86 -21.35
CA PRO A 114 -9.09 -1.29 -22.15
C PRO A 114 -9.58 -0.26 -23.18
N SER A 115 -10.89 -0.14 -23.44
CA SER A 115 -11.42 0.97 -24.25
C SER A 115 -11.35 2.32 -23.50
N THR A 116 -11.45 2.27 -22.17
CA THR A 116 -11.38 3.45 -21.30
C THR A 116 -9.95 3.68 -20.82
N PHE A 117 -9.23 2.59 -20.50
CA PHE A 117 -7.86 2.60 -19.98
C PHE A 117 -6.94 1.74 -20.88
N PRO A 118 -6.54 2.24 -22.07
CA PRO A 118 -5.74 1.47 -23.04
C PRO A 118 -4.43 0.90 -22.48
N GLU A 119 -3.86 1.52 -21.45
CA GLU A 119 -2.67 1.07 -20.73
C GLU A 119 -2.83 -0.31 -20.10
N MET A 120 -4.07 -0.76 -19.83
CA MET A 120 -4.32 -2.12 -19.37
C MET A 120 -3.67 -3.17 -20.30
N LEU A 121 -3.64 -2.92 -21.61
CA LEU A 121 -3.05 -3.84 -22.59
C LEU A 121 -1.55 -4.07 -22.40
N LEU A 122 -0.85 -3.21 -21.64
CA LEU A 122 0.55 -3.39 -21.27
C LEU A 122 0.75 -4.51 -20.25
N TYR A 123 -0.29 -4.88 -19.51
CA TYR A 123 -0.23 -5.85 -18.41
C TYR A 123 -0.79 -7.23 -18.78
N LYS A 124 -0.85 -7.55 -20.08
CA LYS A 124 -1.29 -8.89 -20.53
C LYS A 124 -0.34 -9.96 -19.99
N GLY A 125 -0.91 -11.01 -19.41
CA GLY A 125 -0.18 -12.10 -18.78
C GLY A 125 0.25 -11.82 -17.34
N GLU A 126 0.11 -10.58 -16.85
CA GLU A 126 0.40 -10.23 -15.46
C GLU A 126 -0.77 -10.58 -14.53
N THR A 127 -0.52 -10.56 -13.22
CA THR A 127 -1.56 -10.62 -12.20
C THR A 127 -1.96 -9.21 -11.79
N LEU A 128 -3.23 -8.85 -12.00
CA LEU A 128 -3.79 -7.58 -11.56
C LEU A 128 -4.47 -7.72 -10.20
N VAL A 129 -4.28 -6.73 -9.32
CA VAL A 129 -5.09 -6.56 -8.11
C VAL A 129 -6.12 -5.49 -8.40
N VAL A 130 -7.41 -5.85 -8.34
CA VAL A 130 -8.52 -4.95 -8.63
C VAL A 130 -9.46 -4.84 -7.43
N THR A 131 -10.29 -3.80 -7.42
CA THR A 131 -11.36 -3.64 -6.41
C THR A 131 -12.60 -4.47 -6.80
N ASP A 132 -13.64 -4.39 -5.98
CA ASP A 132 -14.99 -4.84 -6.33
C ASP A 132 -15.85 -3.71 -6.92
N GLY A 133 -15.23 -2.59 -7.31
CA GLY A 133 -15.89 -1.42 -7.89
C GLY A 133 -16.59 -0.50 -6.89
N THR A 134 -16.58 -0.81 -5.58
CA THR A 134 -17.28 0.01 -4.56
C THR A 134 -16.36 0.95 -3.77
N THR A 135 -15.05 0.70 -3.81
CA THR A 135 -14.01 1.46 -3.08
C THR A 135 -12.85 1.85 -4.02
N LEU A 136 -11.98 2.74 -3.56
CA LEU A 136 -10.60 2.78 -4.08
C LEU A 136 -9.83 1.52 -3.64
N LEU A 137 -8.72 1.23 -4.32
CA LEU A 137 -7.85 0.10 -3.94
C LEU A 137 -6.86 0.46 -2.82
N GLY A 138 -6.38 1.71 -2.80
CA GLY A 138 -5.29 2.14 -1.93
C GLY A 138 -3.90 1.71 -2.41
N ALA A 139 -3.73 1.42 -3.71
CA ALA A 139 -2.41 1.20 -4.31
C ALA A 139 -1.50 2.41 -4.09
N ASP A 140 -2.03 3.60 -4.37
CA ASP A 140 -1.48 4.89 -3.92
C ASP A 140 -1.81 5.07 -2.42
N ASP A 141 -0.86 4.95 -1.49
CA ASP A 141 0.57 4.57 -1.67
C ASP A 141 0.97 3.31 -0.89
N LYS A 142 -0.02 2.45 -0.56
CA LYS A 142 0.25 1.21 0.18
C LYS A 142 1.03 0.18 -0.63
N ALA A 143 1.07 0.31 -1.96
CA ALA A 143 1.98 -0.46 -2.81
C ALA A 143 3.45 -0.05 -2.52
N GLY A 144 3.74 1.25 -2.48
CA GLY A 144 5.07 1.77 -2.12
C GLY A 144 5.50 1.35 -0.71
N ILE A 145 4.58 1.37 0.26
CA ILE A 145 4.86 0.82 1.61
C ILE A 145 5.25 -0.67 1.52
N ALA A 146 4.48 -1.50 0.82
CA ALA A 146 4.76 -2.92 0.68
C ALA A 146 6.11 -3.21 -0.01
N GLU A 147 6.46 -2.41 -1.02
CA GLU A 147 7.74 -2.47 -1.71
C GLU A 147 8.92 -2.11 -0.80
N ILE A 148 8.80 -1.03 -0.01
CA ILE A 148 9.83 -0.63 0.96
C ILE A 148 10.05 -1.73 2.01
N MET A 149 8.97 -2.28 2.57
CA MET A 149 9.04 -3.35 3.58
C MET A 149 9.73 -4.61 3.03
N ALA A 150 9.39 -5.01 1.80
CA ALA A 150 10.03 -6.15 1.15
C ALA A 150 11.50 -5.88 0.79
N ALA A 151 11.82 -4.67 0.32
CA ALA A 151 13.19 -4.28 0.02
C ALA A 151 14.07 -4.32 1.27
N LEU A 152 13.58 -3.81 2.41
CA LEU A 152 14.27 -3.88 3.70
C LEU A 152 14.52 -5.33 4.13
N GLU A 153 13.51 -6.20 4.03
CA GLU A 153 13.66 -7.62 4.35
C GLU A 153 14.73 -8.30 3.47
N ILE A 154 14.75 -8.00 2.16
CA ILE A 154 15.78 -8.49 1.24
C ILE A 154 17.17 -7.96 1.60
N MET A 155 17.29 -6.68 1.97
CA MET A 155 18.57 -6.07 2.35
C MET A 155 19.11 -6.61 3.68
N ILE A 156 18.24 -6.97 4.62
CA ILE A 156 18.63 -7.58 5.91
C ILE A 156 19.08 -9.04 5.72
N ALA A 157 18.44 -9.77 4.80
CA ALA A 157 18.76 -11.17 4.53
C ALA A 157 20.08 -11.37 3.75
N ARG A 158 20.73 -10.28 3.31
CA ARG A 158 21.95 -10.28 2.50
C ARG A 158 23.13 -9.69 3.26
#